data_AF-A0A7S1U1J4-F1
#
_entry.id   AF-A0A7S1U1J4-F1
#
_cell.length_a   1.000
_cell.length_b   1.000
_cell.length_c   1.000
_cell.angle_alpha   90.00
_cell.angle_beta   90.00
_cell.angle_gamma   90.00
#
_symmetry.space_group_name_H-M   'P 1'
#
loop_
_entity.id
_entity.type
_entity.pdbx_description
1 polymer ?
#
loop_
_entity_poly.entity_id
_entity_poly.type
_entity_poly.pdbx_seq_one_letter_code
_entity_poly.pdbx_strand_id
1 'polypeptide(L)'
;AALGPGDAAAAAAAEGSPVEAQQRALALGLLNEAALVLQHCETYSRYMHVCYDGEAQHAQPGAHADKERPRSELAEVVAELSALYSAVEFQMVQAAIVRALGHDQIAAAAAAGLVVGPPQPFPSVEESFFAVKQSVRRAMATGNAGAAAATINHASNALSMTLLGAYEGLARRVPPPPAQLLLEVARGGGVG
;
A
#
# COMPACT_ATOMS: atom_id res chain seq x y z
N ALA A 1 4.58 21.20 26.40
CA ALA A 1 5.97 20.76 26.59
C ALA A 1 6.70 21.01 25.29
N ALA A 2 7.71 21.89 25.30
CA ALA A 2 8.51 22.18 24.12
C ALA A 2 9.46 21.00 23.88
N LEU A 3 9.34 20.36 22.71
CA LEU A 3 10.28 19.34 22.24
C LEU A 3 11.68 19.96 22.20
N GLY A 4 12.65 19.30 22.82
CA GLY A 4 14.01 19.81 22.89
C GLY A 4 14.66 19.89 21.49
N PRO A 5 15.69 20.74 21.29
CA PRO A 5 16.39 20.85 20.01
C PRO A 5 17.01 19.52 19.51
N GLY A 6 17.18 18.52 20.39
CA GLY A 6 17.59 17.17 20.03
C GLY A 6 16.49 16.30 19.38
N ASP A 7 15.22 16.49 19.75
CA ASP A 7 14.09 15.72 19.20
C ASP A 7 13.72 16.20 17.79
N ALA A 8 13.87 17.49 17.52
CA ALA A 8 13.68 18.06 16.19
C ALA A 8 14.75 17.60 15.18
N ALA A 9 15.99 17.41 15.64
CA ALA A 9 17.08 16.91 14.80
C ALA A 9 16.96 15.40 14.50
N ALA A 10 16.44 14.61 15.43
CA ALA A 10 16.15 13.19 15.22
C ALA A 10 14.92 12.97 14.32
N ALA A 11 13.87 13.80 14.46
CA ALA A 11 12.73 13.80 13.55
C ALA A 11 13.14 14.25 12.12
N ALA A 12 14.01 15.26 12.00
CA ALA A 12 14.56 15.72 10.73
C ALA A 12 15.55 14.73 10.08
N ALA A 13 16.13 13.80 10.85
CA ALA A 13 16.98 12.72 10.33
C ALA A 13 16.17 11.50 9.87
N ALA A 14 14.92 11.33 10.34
CA ALA A 14 14.03 10.25 9.96
C ALA A 14 13.27 10.55 8.65
N GLU A 15 12.98 11.82 8.36
CA GLU A 15 12.60 12.25 7.02
C GLU A 15 13.84 12.15 6.13
N GLY A 16 13.91 11.13 5.27
CA GLY A 16 15.01 10.95 4.31
C GLY A 16 15.34 12.24 3.54
N SER A 17 16.50 12.26 2.87
CA SER A 17 17.05 13.51 2.30
C SER A 17 15.99 14.32 1.54
N PRO A 18 16.03 15.67 1.57
CA PRO A 18 15.02 16.51 0.91
C PRO A 18 14.86 16.16 -0.59
N VAL A 19 15.92 15.63 -1.21
CA VAL A 19 15.91 15.09 -2.58
C VAL A 19 15.03 13.85 -2.71
N GLU A 20 15.13 12.88 -1.79
CA GLU A 20 14.29 11.67 -1.79
C GLU A 20 12.82 11.99 -1.53
N ALA A 21 12.53 12.95 -0.64
CA ALA A 21 11.19 13.43 -0.40
C ALA A 21 10.58 14.06 -1.67
N GLN A 22 11.35 14.89 -2.37
CA GLN A 22 10.96 15.50 -3.64
C GLN A 22 10.73 14.46 -4.74
N GLN A 23 11.64 13.49 -4.90
CA GLN A 23 11.50 12.40 -5.88
C GLN A 23 10.25 11.57 -5.62
N ARG A 24 9.92 11.30 -4.35
CA ARG A 24 8.71 10.57 -3.97
C ARG A 24 7.45 11.37 -4.27
N ALA A 25 7.44 12.66 -3.95
CA ALA A 25 6.32 13.54 -4.28
C ALA A 25 6.07 13.57 -5.80
N LEU A 26 7.15 13.63 -6.60
CA LEU A 26 7.09 13.57 -8.05
C LEU A 26 6.55 12.21 -8.55
N ALA A 27 7.03 11.10 -8.00
CA ALA A 27 6.55 9.76 -8.37
C ALA A 27 5.06 9.59 -8.04
N LEU A 28 4.60 10.07 -6.89
CA LEU A 28 3.18 10.06 -6.52
C LEU A 28 2.34 10.96 -7.44
N GLY A 29 2.88 12.12 -7.84
CA GLY A 29 2.25 12.98 -8.83
C GLY A 29 2.05 12.27 -10.17
N LEU A 30 3.11 11.62 -10.69
CA LEU A 30 3.04 10.86 -11.94
C LEU A 30 2.06 9.67 -11.85
N LEU A 31 1.98 8.99 -10.71
CA LEU A 31 0.99 7.92 -10.49
C LEU A 31 -0.45 8.43 -10.52
N ASN A 32 -0.70 9.62 -9.96
CA ASN A 32 -2.02 10.24 -10.03
C ASN A 32 -2.39 10.59 -11.49
N GLU A 33 -1.46 11.15 -12.25
CA GLU A 33 -1.68 11.44 -13.68
C GLU A 33 -1.92 10.15 -14.48
N ALA A 34 -1.14 9.10 -14.25
CA ALA A 34 -1.36 7.80 -14.88
C ALA A 34 -2.73 7.21 -14.54
N ALA A 35 -3.18 7.36 -13.29
CA ALA A 35 -4.50 6.93 -12.86
C ALA A 35 -5.63 7.68 -13.57
N LEU A 36 -5.48 9.00 -13.78
CA LEU A 36 -6.42 9.81 -14.56
C LEU A 36 -6.47 9.38 -16.02
N VAL A 37 -5.32 9.12 -16.65
CA VAL A 37 -5.26 8.62 -18.03
C VAL A 37 -5.99 7.29 -18.15
N LEU A 38 -5.72 6.34 -17.26
CA LEU A 38 -6.44 5.06 -17.21
C LEU A 38 -7.95 5.24 -17.04
N GLN A 39 -8.37 6.14 -16.14
CA GLN A 39 -9.79 6.46 -15.94
C GLN A 39 -10.46 7.01 -17.19
N HIS A 40 -9.79 7.90 -17.91
CA HIS A 40 -10.30 8.43 -19.18
C HIS A 40 -10.40 7.34 -20.25
N CYS A 41 -9.39 6.47 -20.37
CA CYS A 41 -9.42 5.37 -21.33
C CYS A 41 -10.54 4.36 -21.04
N GLU A 42 -10.78 4.02 -19.77
CA GLU A 42 -11.88 3.14 -19.36
C GLU A 42 -13.25 3.77 -19.60
N THR A 43 -13.38 5.07 -19.33
CA THR A 43 -14.61 5.82 -19.57
C THR A 43 -14.91 5.92 -21.06
N TYR A 44 -13.89 6.21 -21.87
CA TYR A 44 -14.02 6.25 -23.32
C TYR A 44 -14.35 4.87 -23.90
N SER A 45 -13.67 3.81 -23.45
CA SER A 45 -13.97 2.43 -23.89
C SER A 45 -15.43 2.06 -23.61
N ARG A 46 -15.94 2.34 -22.39
CA ARG A 46 -17.35 2.11 -22.05
C ARG A 46 -18.31 2.95 -22.90
N TYR A 47 -17.99 4.22 -23.13
CA TYR A 47 -18.79 5.10 -23.99
C TYR A 47 -18.87 4.55 -25.43
N MET A 48 -17.73 4.16 -25.99
CA MET A 48 -17.68 3.57 -27.33
C MET A 48 -18.48 2.27 -27.40
N HIS A 49 -18.37 1.39 -26.39
CA HIS A 49 -19.24 0.21 -26.32
C HIS A 49 -20.73 0.57 -26.39
N VAL A 50 -21.18 1.55 -25.60
CA VAL A 50 -22.60 1.98 -25.62
C VAL A 50 -23.01 2.54 -26.99
N CYS A 51 -22.20 3.38 -27.62
CA CYS A 51 -22.52 3.95 -28.92
C CYS A 51 -22.60 2.88 -30.02
N TYR A 52 -21.60 2.00 -30.11
CA TYR A 52 -21.55 0.98 -31.16
C TYR A 52 -22.51 -0.19 -30.93
N ASP A 53 -22.79 -0.55 -29.66
CA ASP A 53 -23.74 -1.62 -29.34
C ASP A 53 -25.18 -1.13 -29.46
N GLY A 54 -25.44 0.15 -29.15
CA GLY A 54 -26.73 0.79 -29.37
C GLY A 54 -27.11 0.83 -30.86
N GLU A 55 -26.16 1.17 -31.73
CA GLU A 55 -26.37 1.15 -33.19
C GLU A 55 -26.56 -0.28 -33.74
N ALA A 56 -25.80 -1.26 -33.24
CA ALA A 56 -25.92 -2.66 -33.66
C ALA A 56 -27.25 -3.30 -33.25
N GLN A 57 -27.78 -2.98 -32.06
CA GLN A 57 -29.07 -3.49 -31.59
C GLN A 57 -30.26 -2.94 -32.38
N HIS A 58 -30.17 -1.73 -32.93
CA HIS A 58 -31.20 -1.17 -33.80
C HIS A 58 -31.12 -1.68 -35.25
N ALA A 59 -29.96 -2.20 -35.68
CA ALA A 59 -29.76 -2.66 -37.04
C ALA A 59 -30.33 -4.07 -37.31
N GLN A 60 -30.23 -5.03 -36.36
CA GLN A 60 -30.77 -6.40 -36.55
C GLN A 60 -31.15 -7.08 -35.21
N PRO A 61 -32.44 -7.13 -34.84
CA PRO A 61 -32.88 -7.91 -33.68
C PRO A 61 -32.92 -9.40 -34.05
N GLY A 62 -31.91 -10.18 -33.65
CA GLY A 62 -31.98 -11.65 -33.71
C GLY A 62 -30.70 -12.40 -34.13
N ALA A 63 -29.62 -11.72 -34.52
CA ALA A 63 -28.36 -12.40 -34.80
C ALA A 63 -27.59 -12.61 -33.48
N HIS A 64 -27.74 -13.80 -32.89
CA HIS A 64 -26.99 -14.23 -31.71
C HIS A 64 -25.47 -14.00 -31.90
N ALA A 65 -24.98 -13.04 -31.11
CA ALA A 65 -23.62 -12.56 -31.06
C ALA A 65 -22.76 -13.52 -30.24
N ASP A 66 -22.17 -14.51 -30.91
CA ASP A 66 -21.13 -15.38 -30.32
C ASP A 66 -19.79 -15.24 -31.07
N LYS A 67 -19.58 -14.07 -31.70
CA LYS A 67 -18.28 -13.70 -32.23
C LYS A 67 -17.59 -12.86 -31.18
N GLU A 68 -16.58 -13.44 -30.53
CA GLU A 68 -15.59 -12.72 -29.73
C GLU A 68 -15.19 -11.46 -30.50
N ARG A 69 -15.69 -10.31 -30.03
CA ARG A 69 -15.37 -9.04 -30.67
C ARG A 69 -13.87 -8.83 -30.47
N PRO A 70 -13.08 -8.64 -31.53
CA PRO A 70 -11.66 -8.40 -31.39
C PRO A 70 -11.46 -7.21 -30.46
N ARG A 71 -10.55 -7.36 -29.48
CA ARG A 71 -10.20 -6.27 -28.58
C ARG A 71 -9.73 -5.08 -29.41
N SER A 72 -10.17 -3.89 -29.04
CA SER A 72 -9.63 -2.69 -29.66
C SER A 72 -8.16 -2.54 -29.28
N GLU A 73 -7.36 -1.93 -30.16
CA GLU A 73 -5.96 -1.59 -29.85
C GLU A 73 -5.85 -0.77 -28.55
N LEU A 74 -6.83 0.11 -28.30
CA LEU A 74 -6.93 0.85 -27.04
C LEU A 74 -7.06 -0.07 -25.82
N ALA A 75 -7.87 -1.13 -25.91
CA ALA A 75 -8.05 -2.08 -24.80
C ALA A 75 -6.76 -2.85 -24.50
N GLU A 76 -5.95 -3.16 -25.51
CA GLU A 76 -4.64 -3.79 -25.34
C GLU A 76 -3.66 -2.84 -24.63
N VAL A 77 -3.54 -1.59 -25.12
CA VAL A 77 -2.69 -0.57 -24.50
C VAL A 77 -3.11 -0.26 -23.07
N VAL A 78 -4.42 -0.20 -22.79
CA VAL A 78 -4.94 0.01 -21.43
C VAL A 78 -4.59 -1.15 -20.50
N ALA A 79 -4.63 -2.40 -21.00
CA ALA A 79 -4.23 -3.56 -20.21
C ALA A 79 -2.73 -3.53 -19.85
N GLU A 80 -1.87 -3.20 -20.81
CA GLU A 80 -0.43 -3.05 -20.58
C GLU A 80 -0.12 -1.90 -19.61
N LEU A 81 -0.74 -0.74 -19.82
CA LEU A 81 -0.56 0.42 -18.94
C LEU A 81 -1.07 0.13 -17.53
N SER A 82 -2.18 -0.60 -17.39
CA SER A 82 -2.71 -1.03 -16.10
C SER A 82 -1.77 -1.98 -15.37
N ALA A 83 -1.14 -2.91 -16.09
CA ALA A 83 -0.15 -3.82 -15.53
C ALA A 83 1.07 -3.04 -15.01
N LEU A 84 1.62 -2.13 -15.82
CA LEU A 84 2.74 -1.27 -15.43
C LEU A 84 2.38 -0.39 -14.22
N TYR A 85 1.21 0.24 -14.24
CA TYR A 85 0.71 1.06 -13.14
C TYR A 85 0.64 0.26 -11.83
N SER A 86 0.04 -0.93 -11.86
CA SER A 86 -0.08 -1.78 -10.67
C SER A 86 1.27 -2.26 -10.13
N ALA A 87 2.25 -2.51 -11.01
CA ALA A 87 3.60 -2.87 -10.62
C ALA A 87 4.33 -1.71 -9.92
N VAL A 88 4.20 -0.48 -10.43
CA VAL A 88 4.80 0.71 -9.80
C VAL A 88 4.14 1.02 -8.46
N GLU A 89 2.80 0.92 -8.37
CA GLU A 89 2.07 1.05 -7.10
C GLU A 89 2.58 0.06 -6.05
N PHE A 90 2.78 -1.21 -6.44
CA PHE A 90 3.34 -2.22 -5.55
C PHE A 90 4.74 -1.84 -5.04
N GLN A 91 5.64 -1.41 -5.91
CA GLN A 91 7.00 -1.00 -5.52
C GLN A 91 6.96 0.19 -4.55
N MET A 92 6.07 1.16 -4.77
CA MET A 92 5.90 2.31 -3.87
C MET A 92 5.38 1.91 -2.50
N VAL A 93 4.38 1.03 -2.44
CA VAL A 93 3.86 0.48 -1.18
C VAL A 93 4.95 -0.30 -0.44
N GLN A 94 5.68 -1.17 -1.13
CA GLN A 94 6.76 -1.95 -0.52
C GLN A 94 7.85 -1.04 0.05
N ALA A 95 8.29 -0.03 -0.70
CA ALA A 95 9.27 0.95 -0.24
C ALA A 95 8.76 1.76 0.97
N ALA A 96 7.47 2.11 1.00
CA ALA A 96 6.87 2.79 2.15
C ALA A 96 6.86 1.91 3.41
N ILE A 97 6.46 0.64 3.29
CA ILE A 97 6.44 -0.31 4.40
C ILE A 97 7.86 -0.55 4.95
N VAL A 98 8.84 -0.78 4.05
CA VAL A 98 10.24 -0.99 4.47
C VAL A 98 10.78 0.24 5.20
N ARG A 99 10.45 1.46 4.74
CA ARG A 99 10.87 2.69 5.42
C ARG A 99 10.23 2.81 6.80
N ALA A 100 8.92 2.59 6.88
CA ALA A 100 8.17 2.63 8.13
C ALA A 100 8.78 1.66 9.16
N LEU A 101 9.09 0.44 8.75
CA LEU A 101 9.79 -0.55 9.59
C LEU A 101 11.20 -0.11 10.00
N GLY A 102 11.90 0.61 9.13
CA GLY A 102 13.20 1.20 9.44
C GLY A 102 13.12 2.20 10.59
N HIS A 103 12.07 3.02 10.65
CA HIS A 103 11.84 3.96 11.75
C HIS A 103 11.67 3.24 13.09
N ASP A 104 10.88 2.16 13.12
CA ASP A 104 10.68 1.34 14.32
C ASP A 104 12.00 0.71 14.81
N GLN A 105 12.85 0.24 13.90
CA GLN A 105 14.15 -0.35 14.26
C GLN A 105 15.13 0.69 14.83
N ILE A 106 15.17 1.89 14.25
CA ILE A 106 16.01 2.99 14.74
C ILE A 106 15.52 3.44 16.13
N ALA A 107 14.19 3.59 16.30
CA ALA A 107 13.59 3.92 17.58
C ALA A 107 13.89 2.86 18.65
N ALA A 108 13.79 1.57 18.30
CA ALA A 108 14.13 0.47 19.18
C ALA A 108 15.63 0.45 19.56
N ALA A 109 16.53 0.71 18.61
CA ALA A 109 17.97 0.77 18.85
C ALA A 109 18.34 1.97 19.75
N ALA A 110 17.71 3.12 19.56
CA ALA A 110 17.87 4.28 20.44
C ALA A 110 17.35 4.00 21.86
N ALA A 111 16.21 3.31 21.98
CA ALA A 111 15.64 2.88 23.26
C ALA A 111 16.50 1.83 23.97
N ALA A 112 17.22 0.95 23.26
CA ALA A 112 18.11 -0.04 23.87
C ALA A 112 19.31 0.60 24.63
N GLY A 113 19.62 1.88 24.36
CA GLY A 113 20.64 2.65 25.07
C GLY A 113 20.15 3.50 26.24
N LEU A 114 18.82 3.62 26.44
CA LEU A 114 18.20 4.46 27.46
C LEU A 114 17.11 3.70 28.23
N VAL A 115 16.90 4.07 29.50
CA VAL A 115 16.00 3.38 30.45
C VAL A 115 14.64 3.02 29.84
N VAL A 116 14.22 1.77 30.11
CA VAL A 116 12.96 1.13 29.71
C VAL A 116 11.76 2.08 29.87
N GLY A 117 11.34 2.70 28.78
CA GLY A 117 10.05 3.37 28.66
C GLY A 117 8.92 2.39 28.37
N PRO A 118 7.64 2.79 28.54
CA PRO A 118 6.51 1.97 28.15
C PRO A 118 6.58 1.59 26.66
N PRO A 119 6.00 0.45 26.24
CA PRO A 119 5.99 0.03 24.85
C PRO A 119 5.42 1.16 23.99
N GLN A 120 6.26 1.69 23.10
CA GLN A 120 5.81 2.66 22.12
C GLN A 120 4.80 1.95 21.20
N PRO A 121 3.71 2.61 20.78
CA PRO A 121 2.86 2.09 19.72
C PRO A 121 3.72 1.77 18.48
N PHE A 122 3.27 0.90 17.59
CA PHE A 122 3.99 0.57 16.35
C PHE A 122 3.60 1.57 15.24
N PRO A 123 4.20 2.77 15.14
CA PRO A 123 3.82 3.75 14.12
C PRO A 123 4.03 3.19 12.71
N SER A 124 4.96 2.24 12.54
CA SER A 124 5.18 1.61 11.24
C SER A 124 3.97 0.84 10.71
N VAL A 125 3.15 0.25 11.59
CA VAL A 125 1.93 -0.46 11.20
C VAL A 125 0.93 0.53 10.63
N GLU A 126 0.67 1.63 11.36
CA GLU A 126 -0.26 2.66 10.92
C GLU A 126 0.20 3.31 9.61
N GLU A 127 1.49 3.62 9.47
CA GLU A 127 2.07 4.18 8.24
C GLU A 127 1.97 3.19 7.07
N SER A 128 2.21 1.90 7.31
CA SER A 128 2.06 0.83 6.31
C SER A 128 0.62 0.71 5.83
N PHE A 129 -0.36 0.67 6.74
CA PHE A 129 -1.78 0.63 6.40
C PHE A 129 -2.23 1.90 5.69
N PHE A 130 -1.70 3.06 6.08
CA PHE A 130 -1.97 4.33 5.39
C PHE A 130 -1.47 4.27 3.94
N ALA A 131 -0.23 3.84 3.70
CA ALA A 131 0.34 3.72 2.37
C ALA A 131 -0.47 2.76 1.47
N VAL A 132 -0.82 1.59 1.99
CA VAL A 132 -1.69 0.62 1.31
C VAL A 132 -3.05 1.22 0.97
N LYS A 133 -3.69 1.88 1.93
CA LYS A 133 -5.01 2.51 1.74
C LYS A 133 -4.97 3.55 0.62
N GLN A 134 -3.92 4.38 0.56
CA GLN A 134 -3.79 5.38 -0.50
C GLN A 134 -3.56 4.72 -1.88
N SER A 135 -2.74 3.68 -1.94
CA SER A 135 -2.49 2.92 -3.18
C SER A 135 -3.78 2.29 -3.72
N VAL A 136 -4.53 1.58 -2.87
CA VAL A 136 -5.81 0.97 -3.26
C VAL A 136 -6.82 2.04 -3.71
N ARG A 137 -6.90 3.18 -3.01
CA ARG A 137 -7.80 4.28 -3.41
C ARG A 137 -7.48 4.82 -4.80
N ARG A 138 -6.20 5.05 -5.12
CA ARG A 138 -5.80 5.50 -6.46
C ARG A 138 -6.11 4.45 -7.51
N ALA A 139 -5.81 3.19 -7.24
CA ALA A 139 -6.13 2.10 -8.15
C ALA A 139 -7.63 1.98 -8.43
N MET A 140 -8.49 2.17 -7.42
CA MET A 140 -9.94 2.21 -7.62
C MET A 140 -10.40 3.44 -8.44
N ALA A 141 -9.74 4.59 -8.28
CA ALA A 141 -10.07 5.80 -9.03
C ALA A 141 -9.82 5.64 -10.55
N THR A 142 -8.95 4.72 -10.96
CA THR A 142 -8.74 4.38 -12.37
C THR A 142 -10.00 3.82 -13.05
N GLY A 143 -10.97 3.30 -12.30
CA GLY A 143 -12.13 2.59 -12.88
C GLY A 143 -11.79 1.29 -13.61
N ASN A 144 -10.52 0.88 -13.66
CA ASN A 144 -10.06 -0.37 -14.26
C ASN A 144 -10.06 -1.49 -13.20
N ALA A 145 -10.93 -2.48 -13.37
CA ALA A 145 -11.07 -3.58 -12.42
C ALA A 145 -9.79 -4.44 -12.29
N GLY A 146 -9.05 -4.61 -13.39
CA GLY A 146 -7.79 -5.36 -13.41
C GLY A 146 -6.70 -4.67 -12.58
N ALA A 147 -6.51 -3.36 -12.77
CA ALA A 147 -5.57 -2.56 -12.00
C ALA A 147 -5.91 -2.55 -10.51
N ALA A 148 -7.20 -2.40 -10.16
CA ALA A 148 -7.66 -2.44 -8.77
C ALA A 148 -7.42 -3.81 -8.13
N ALA A 149 -7.80 -4.90 -8.79
CA ALA A 149 -7.60 -6.25 -8.28
C ALA A 149 -6.11 -6.60 -8.11
N ALA A 150 -5.28 -6.26 -9.10
CA ALA A 150 -3.83 -6.45 -9.03
C ALA A 150 -3.24 -5.67 -7.85
N THR A 151 -3.62 -4.39 -7.68
CA THR A 151 -3.12 -3.55 -6.58
C THR A 151 -3.52 -4.08 -5.21
N ILE A 152 -4.75 -4.58 -5.05
CA ILE A 152 -5.21 -5.20 -3.80
C ILE A 152 -4.41 -6.47 -3.48
N ASN A 153 -4.18 -7.32 -4.48
CA ASN A 153 -3.37 -8.53 -4.31
C ASN A 153 -1.93 -8.19 -3.94
N HIS A 154 -1.35 -7.19 -4.60
CA HIS A 154 -0.02 -6.67 -4.30
C HIS A 154 0.07 -6.07 -2.89
N ALA A 155 -0.94 -5.32 -2.46
CA ALA A 155 -1.02 -4.78 -1.11
C ALA A 155 -1.08 -5.90 -0.04
N SER A 156 -1.91 -6.92 -0.28
CA SER A 156 -1.97 -8.10 0.60
C SER A 156 -0.61 -8.79 0.69
N ASN A 157 0.04 -9.03 -0.44
CA ASN A 157 1.37 -9.64 -0.47
C ASN A 157 2.42 -8.78 0.23
N ALA A 158 2.37 -7.45 0.06
CA ALA A 158 3.30 -6.53 0.71
C ALA A 158 3.16 -6.58 2.24
N LEU A 159 1.92 -6.55 2.75
CA LEU A 159 1.63 -6.66 4.18
C LEU A 159 2.05 -8.03 4.74
N SER A 160 1.71 -9.13 4.06
CA SER A 160 2.05 -10.48 4.53
C SER A 160 3.55 -10.77 4.48
N MET A 161 4.23 -10.48 3.36
CA MET A 161 5.64 -10.82 3.22
C MET A 161 6.56 -9.87 4.00
N THR A 162 6.22 -8.57 4.03
CA THR A 162 7.12 -7.54 4.56
C THR A 162 6.78 -7.22 6.02
N LEU A 163 5.53 -6.87 6.31
CA LEU A 163 5.13 -6.42 7.64
C LEU A 163 5.08 -7.60 8.62
N LEU A 164 4.31 -8.66 8.29
CA LEU A 164 4.20 -9.83 9.16
C LEU A 164 5.55 -10.56 9.29
N GLY A 165 6.29 -10.73 8.20
CA GLY A 165 7.62 -11.32 8.23
C GLY A 165 8.60 -10.57 9.14
N ALA A 166 8.57 -9.23 9.14
CA ALA A 166 9.38 -8.41 10.03
C ALA A 166 9.00 -8.60 11.51
N TYR A 167 7.69 -8.60 11.82
CA TYR A 167 7.22 -8.80 13.20
C TYR A 167 7.43 -10.21 13.72
N GLU A 168 7.30 -11.25 12.88
CA GLU A 168 7.69 -12.60 13.26
C GLU A 168 9.19 -12.69 13.58
N GLY A 169 10.02 -12.04 12.78
CA GLY A 169 11.46 -11.95 13.02
C GLY A 169 11.78 -11.24 14.35
N LEU A 170 11.07 -10.15 14.65
CA LEU A 170 11.17 -9.45 15.93
C LEU A 170 10.71 -10.32 17.10
N ALA A 171 9.54 -10.97 16.99
CA ALA A 171 8.99 -11.82 18.04
C ALA A 171 9.92 -12.97 18.40
N ARG A 172 10.59 -13.59 17.42
CA ARG A 172 11.59 -14.66 17.67
C ARG A 172 12.84 -14.17 18.40
N ARG A 173 13.14 -12.87 18.35
CA ARG A 173 14.30 -12.25 19.04
C ARG A 173 13.97 -11.82 20.46
N VAL A 174 12.69 -11.80 20.85
CA VAL A 174 12.28 -11.50 22.23
C VAL A 174 12.64 -12.73 23.10
N PRO A 175 13.50 -12.58 24.12
CA PRO A 175 13.77 -13.67 25.04
C PRO A 175 12.49 -14.10 25.76
N PRO A 176 12.34 -15.38 26.14
CA PRO A 176 11.17 -15.81 26.87
C PRO A 176 10.99 -14.95 28.13
N PRO A 177 9.73 -14.60 28.48
CA PRO A 177 9.49 -13.78 29.66
C PRO A 177 10.12 -14.45 30.88
N PRO A 178 10.77 -13.68 31.78
CA PRO A 178 11.38 -14.25 32.98
C PRO A 178 10.32 -15.03 33.76
N ALA A 179 10.68 -16.19 34.30
CA ALA A 179 9.76 -17.11 34.97
C ALA A 179 8.92 -16.46 36.09
N GLN A 180 9.40 -15.35 36.66
CA GLN A 180 8.70 -14.54 37.65
C GLN A 180 7.45 -13.85 37.08
N LEU A 181 7.48 -13.34 35.84
CA LEU A 181 6.32 -12.75 35.17
C LEU A 181 5.26 -13.82 34.83
N LEU A 182 5.70 -15.02 34.45
CA LEU A 182 4.79 -16.16 34.23
C LEU A 182 4.10 -16.60 35.54
N LEU A 183 4.83 -16.55 36.67
CA LEU A 183 4.29 -16.80 38.00
C LEU A 183 3.34 -15.71 38.50
N GLU A 184 3.59 -14.44 38.16
CA GLU A 184 2.69 -13.32 38.48
C GLU A 184 1.41 -13.35 37.65
N VAL A 185 1.47 -13.66 36.35
CA VAL A 185 0.28 -13.87 35.51
C VAL A 185 -0.52 -15.09 36.02
N ALA A 186 0.17 -16.18 36.39
CA ALA A 186 -0.48 -17.36 36.97
C ALA A 186 -1.10 -17.09 38.36
N ARG A 187 -0.54 -16.15 39.14
CA ARG A 187 -1.11 -15.70 40.42
C ARG A 187 -2.21 -14.63 40.27
N GLY A 188 -2.13 -13.80 39.23
CA GLY A 188 -3.06 -12.72 38.93
C GLY A 188 -4.33 -13.15 38.20
N GLY A 189 -4.33 -14.29 37.51
CA GLY A 189 -5.51 -14.88 36.85
C GLY A 189 -6.51 -15.54 37.81
N GLY A 190 -6.38 -15.34 39.13
CA GLY A 190 -7.18 -15.99 40.17
C GLY A 190 -8.14 -15.09 40.95
N VAL A 191 -8.33 -13.81 40.58
CA VAL A 191 -9.31 -12.93 41.25
C VAL A 191 -9.96 -11.99 40.24
N GLY A 192 -11.24 -12.25 39.92
CA GLY A 192 -12.11 -11.34 39.18
C GLY A 192 -12.93 -12.03 38.10
#